data_AF-A0A928WAR7-F1
#
_entry.id   AF-A0A928WAR7-F1
#
_cell.length_a   1.000
_cell.length_b   1.000
_cell.length_c   1.000
_cell.angle_alpha   90.00
_cell.angle_beta   90.00
_cell.angle_gamma   90.00
#
_symmetry.space_group_name_H-M   'P 1'
#
loop_
_entity.id
_entity.type
_entity.pdbx_description
1 polymer ?
#
loop_
_entity_poly.entity_id
_entity_poly.type
_entity_poly.pdbx_seq_one_letter_code
_entity_poly.pdbx_strand_id
1 'polypeptide(L)'
;MVSAFKWLMVFNIDCIDDSQSEVKIADFITRIEPSSSIDPIKDSEIEAFVRRIDADISYGGNQAYHDYKKNKIYLPPSHQFTSRDGYWATLFHELIHWTATPDKLDRPCCGNLKNPIYHQEELVADLGASFLGNYFGLASIELEHHASYLSHYWSLLNLDPQAFFRAVYKAQKAADYLLKLGGLESDKPDRADESVVKGKK
;
A
#
# COMPACT_ATOMS: atom_id res chain seq x y z
N MET A 1 -0.25 -27.35 -12.06
CA MET A 1 -1.45 -26.66 -12.57
C MET A 1 -1.01 -25.25 -12.91
N VAL A 2 -0.91 -24.89 -14.20
CA VAL A 2 -0.42 -23.54 -14.58
C VAL A 2 -1.55 -22.56 -14.28
N SER A 3 -1.39 -21.72 -13.26
CA SER A 3 -2.30 -20.59 -13.03
C SER A 3 -2.21 -19.68 -14.26
N ALA A 4 -3.24 -19.66 -15.09
CA ALA A 4 -3.28 -18.82 -16.27
C ALA A 4 -3.66 -17.40 -15.86
N PHE A 5 -2.78 -16.43 -16.10
CA PHE A 5 -3.14 -15.02 -16.03
C PHE A 5 -4.13 -14.72 -17.17
N LYS A 6 -5.25 -14.08 -16.83
CA LYS A 6 -6.22 -13.58 -17.80
C LYS A 6 -6.09 -12.08 -17.87
N TRP A 7 -5.81 -11.56 -19.06
CA TRP A 7 -5.84 -10.13 -19.32
C TRP A 7 -7.29 -9.68 -19.48
N LEU A 8 -7.64 -8.62 -18.77
CA LEU A 8 -8.91 -7.92 -18.93
C LEU A 8 -8.60 -6.55 -19.50
N MET A 9 -9.34 -6.16 -20.54
CA MET A 9 -9.30 -4.81 -21.07
C MET A 9 -10.26 -3.97 -20.26
N VAL A 10 -9.71 -3.04 -19.49
CA VAL A 10 -10.48 -2.07 -18.71
C VAL A 10 -10.24 -0.69 -19.30
N PHE A 11 -11.27 0.14 -19.24
CA PHE A 11 -11.22 1.53 -19.67
C PHE A 11 -11.57 2.40 -18.48
N ASN A 12 -10.79 3.44 -18.24
CA ASN A 12 -11.24 4.50 -17.34
C ASN A 12 -12.51 5.14 -17.95
N ILE A 13 -13.48 5.50 -17.11
CA ILE A 13 -14.72 6.13 -17.58
C ILE A 13 -14.45 7.40 -18.39
N ASP A 14 -13.41 8.15 -18.05
CA ASP A 14 -13.03 9.39 -18.74
C ASP A 14 -12.52 9.13 -20.17
N CYS A 15 -12.26 7.87 -20.52
CA CYS A 15 -11.92 7.44 -21.88
C CYS A 15 -13.13 7.06 -22.73
N ILE A 16 -14.36 7.12 -22.20
CA ILE A 16 -15.57 6.70 -22.91
C ILE A 16 -16.50 7.90 -23.12
N ASP A 17 -16.88 8.13 -24.37
CA ASP A 17 -17.90 9.10 -24.75
C ASP A 17 -19.20 8.35 -25.08
N ASP A 18 -20.22 8.52 -24.23
CA ASP A 18 -21.55 7.96 -24.43
C ASP A 18 -22.58 9.01 -24.88
N SER A 19 -22.13 10.19 -25.34
CA SER A 19 -23.00 11.31 -25.71
C SER A 19 -24.08 10.92 -26.74
N GLN A 20 -23.74 10.06 -27.69
CA GLN A 20 -24.62 9.55 -28.74
C GLN A 20 -25.41 8.28 -28.35
N SER A 21 -25.18 7.71 -27.16
CA SER A 21 -25.91 6.53 -26.67
C SER A 21 -27.20 6.93 -25.97
N GLU A 22 -28.28 6.17 -26.20
CA GLU A 22 -29.54 6.31 -25.45
C GLU A 22 -29.39 5.86 -23.99
N VAL A 23 -28.46 4.95 -23.72
CA VAL A 23 -28.17 4.38 -22.41
C VAL A 23 -26.85 4.96 -21.90
N LYS A 24 -26.85 5.60 -20.72
CA LYS A 24 -25.65 6.26 -20.19
C LYS A 24 -24.89 5.35 -19.24
N ILE A 25 -23.57 5.45 -19.23
CA ILE A 25 -22.71 4.69 -18.32
C ILE A 25 -23.00 5.09 -16.88
N ALA A 26 -23.25 6.39 -16.64
CA ALA A 26 -23.66 6.93 -15.35
C ALA A 26 -24.93 6.26 -14.78
N ASP A 27 -25.75 5.61 -15.61
CA ASP A 27 -26.94 4.88 -15.15
C ASP A 27 -26.58 3.56 -14.44
N PHE A 28 -25.38 3.02 -14.70
CA PHE A 28 -24.93 1.71 -14.16
C PHE A 28 -23.84 1.84 -13.11
N ILE A 29 -23.27 3.03 -12.94
CA ILE A 29 -22.17 3.25 -12.00
C ILE A 29 -22.51 4.40 -11.07
N THR A 30 -22.11 4.27 -9.81
CA THR A 30 -22.10 5.41 -8.90
C THR A 30 -20.76 6.10 -9.04
N ARG A 31 -20.75 7.31 -9.63
CA ARG A 31 -19.56 8.17 -9.53
C ARG A 31 -19.45 8.64 -8.09
N ILE A 32 -18.41 8.16 -7.41
CA ILE A 32 -17.96 8.76 -6.16
C ILE A 32 -17.13 9.97 -6.59
N GLU A 33 -17.79 11.13 -6.68
CA GLU A 33 -17.05 12.38 -6.83
C GLU A 33 -16.10 12.49 -5.62
N PRO A 34 -14.80 12.78 -5.84
CA PRO A 34 -13.91 13.08 -4.73
C PRO A 34 -14.57 14.21 -3.97
N SER A 35 -14.99 13.96 -2.72
CA SER A 35 -15.70 14.98 -1.98
C SER A 35 -14.75 16.16 -1.85
N SER A 36 -15.19 17.35 -2.25
CA SER A 36 -14.44 18.59 -2.13
C SER A 36 -14.19 19.00 -0.68
N SER A 37 -14.63 18.16 0.27
CA SER A 37 -14.53 18.30 1.70
C SER A 37 -14.29 16.94 2.37
N ILE A 38 -13.33 16.13 1.88
CA ILE A 38 -12.75 15.12 2.76
C ILE A 38 -11.88 15.94 3.71
N ASP A 39 -12.45 16.30 4.86
CA ASP A 39 -11.62 16.78 5.97
C ASP A 39 -10.45 15.80 6.09
N PRO A 40 -9.19 16.29 6.09
CA PRO A 40 -8.05 15.41 6.23
C PRO A 40 -8.31 14.51 7.43
N ILE A 41 -8.11 13.20 7.24
CA ILE A 41 -8.32 12.23 8.32
C ILE A 41 -7.61 12.74 9.57
N LYS A 42 -8.23 12.65 10.75
CA LYS A 42 -7.64 13.25 11.94
C LYS A 42 -6.46 12.39 12.39
N ASP A 43 -5.40 13.02 12.89
CA ASP A 43 -4.26 12.29 13.49
C ASP A 43 -4.71 11.29 14.54
N SER A 44 -5.72 11.66 15.34
CA SER A 44 -6.32 10.77 16.35
C SER A 44 -6.87 9.46 15.79
N GLU A 45 -7.35 9.45 14.55
CA GLU A 45 -7.90 8.26 13.90
C GLU A 45 -6.77 7.33 13.46
N ILE A 46 -5.70 7.87 12.87
CA ILE A 46 -4.49 7.12 12.52
C ILE A 46 -3.78 6.62 13.79
N GLU A 47 -3.69 7.45 14.84
CA GLU A 47 -3.13 7.05 16.13
C GLU A 47 -3.92 5.88 16.76
N ALA A 48 -5.26 5.93 16.72
CA ALA A 48 -6.09 4.85 17.22
C ALA A 48 -5.88 3.55 16.43
N PHE A 49 -5.72 3.65 15.11
CA PHE A 49 -5.34 2.54 14.24
C PHE A 49 -3.99 1.94 14.63
N VAL A 50 -2.94 2.77 14.74
CA VAL A 50 -1.58 2.32 15.10
C VAL A 50 -1.55 1.68 16.48
N ARG A 51 -2.26 2.25 17.47
CA ARG A 51 -2.35 1.68 18.82
C ARG A 51 -2.95 0.27 18.85
N ARG A 52 -3.87 -0.05 17.93
CA ARG A 52 -4.49 -1.37 17.84
C ARG A 52 -3.58 -2.42 17.20
N ILE A 53 -2.63 -2.00 16.36
CA ILE A 53 -1.63 -2.91 15.77
C ILE A 53 -0.70 -3.49 16.84
N ASP A 54 -0.49 -2.76 17.95
CA ASP A 54 0.33 -3.18 19.09
C ASP A 54 1.79 -3.48 18.70
N ALA A 55 2.34 -2.71 17.76
CA ALA A 55 3.77 -2.73 17.45
C ALA A 55 4.56 -1.91 18.50
N ASP A 56 5.72 -2.42 18.93
CA ASP A 56 6.63 -1.67 19.81
C ASP A 56 7.29 -0.54 19.01
N ILE A 57 6.84 0.70 19.24
CA ILE A 57 7.35 1.92 18.58
C ILE A 57 8.03 2.81 19.62
N SER A 58 9.28 3.19 19.34
CA SER A 58 10.03 4.14 20.15
C SER A 58 10.26 5.44 19.39
N TYR A 59 9.82 6.53 19.99
CA TYR A 59 9.99 7.87 19.44
C TYR A 59 11.32 8.49 19.88
N GLY A 60 12.15 8.92 18.93
CA GLY A 60 13.43 9.55 19.18
C GLY A 60 14.47 9.28 18.08
N GLY A 61 15.67 9.83 18.25
CA GLY A 61 16.72 9.76 17.24
C GLY A 61 16.41 10.62 16.00
N ASN A 62 17.15 10.37 14.92
CA ASN A 62 17.13 11.16 13.69
C ASN A 62 16.86 10.29 12.44
N GLN A 63 16.53 9.01 12.61
CA GLN A 63 16.27 8.06 11.52
C GLN A 63 15.12 7.14 11.87
N ALA A 64 14.25 6.88 10.90
CA ALA A 64 13.22 5.85 10.98
C ALA A 64 13.79 4.51 10.51
N TYR A 65 13.47 3.42 11.22
CA TYR A 65 13.79 2.06 10.81
C TYR A 65 13.10 1.02 11.72
N HIS A 66 12.82 -0.15 11.16
CA HIS A 66 12.46 -1.37 11.90
C HIS A 66 13.71 -2.19 12.25
N ASP A 67 13.94 -2.39 13.55
CA ASP A 67 14.98 -3.28 14.06
C ASP A 67 14.43 -4.71 14.14
N TYR A 68 14.70 -5.53 13.12
CA TYR A 68 14.28 -6.93 13.06
C TYR A 68 14.75 -7.80 14.24
N LYS A 69 15.90 -7.49 14.86
CA LYS A 69 16.42 -8.29 15.98
C LYS A 69 15.64 -8.02 17.27
N LYS A 70 15.27 -6.76 17.49
CA LYS A 70 14.45 -6.36 18.65
C LYS A 70 12.95 -6.43 18.36
N ASN A 71 12.58 -6.62 17.10
CA ASN A 71 11.23 -6.45 16.58
C ASN A 71 10.59 -5.10 17.04
N LYS A 72 11.34 -4.02 16.84
CA LYS A 72 10.99 -2.69 17.35
C LYS A 72 11.13 -1.64 16.26
N ILE A 73 10.17 -0.74 16.17
CA ILE A 73 10.21 0.41 15.26
C ILE A 73 10.82 1.59 16.01
N TYR A 74 11.77 2.26 15.36
CA TYR A 74 12.29 3.56 15.80
C TYR A 74 11.78 4.61 14.84
N LEU A 75 11.22 5.69 15.37
CA LEU A 75 10.67 6.78 14.58
C LEU A 75 11.11 8.13 15.17
N PRO A 76 11.63 9.06 14.36
CA PRO A 76 11.91 10.41 14.81
C PRO A 76 10.64 11.11 15.31
N PRO A 77 10.77 12.12 16.19
CA PRO A 77 9.65 12.98 16.56
C PRO A 77 9.03 13.67 15.34
N SER A 78 7.69 13.84 15.32
CA SER A 78 6.96 14.39 14.17
C SER A 78 7.43 15.77 13.70
N HIS A 79 7.94 16.61 14.61
CA HIS A 79 8.47 17.94 14.27
C HIS A 79 9.75 17.92 13.42
N GLN A 80 10.40 16.77 13.27
CA GLN A 80 11.56 16.61 12.38
C GLN A 80 11.17 16.33 10.93
N PHE A 81 9.91 16.01 10.66
CA PHE A 81 9.42 15.73 9.32
C PHE A 81 8.98 17.02 8.62
N THR A 82 9.20 17.06 7.31
CA THR A 82 8.82 18.19 6.44
C THR A 82 7.32 18.34 6.28
N SER A 83 6.55 17.26 6.47
CA SER A 83 5.10 17.25 6.40
C SER A 83 4.46 16.25 7.35
N ARG A 84 3.20 16.50 7.69
CA ARG A 84 2.33 15.58 8.45
C ARG A 84 2.19 14.24 7.73
N ASP A 85 1.94 14.29 6.43
CA ASP A 85 1.70 13.09 5.64
C ASP A 85 2.98 12.27 5.47
N GLY A 86 4.13 12.93 5.33
CA GLY A 86 5.45 12.28 5.34
C GLY A 86 5.76 11.54 6.64
N TYR A 87 5.35 12.09 7.79
CA TYR A 87 5.46 11.40 9.09
C TYR A 87 4.68 10.09 9.11
N TRP A 88 3.39 10.13 8.72
CA TRP A 88 2.54 8.94 8.71
C TRP A 88 2.96 7.94 7.65
N ALA A 89 3.33 8.39 6.45
CA ALA A 89 3.85 7.55 5.38
C ALA A 89 5.12 6.80 5.83
N THR A 90 6.03 7.49 6.53
CA THR A 90 7.24 6.87 7.08
C THR A 90 6.91 5.83 8.13
N LEU A 91 6.00 6.12 9.06
CA LEU A 91 5.58 5.11 10.04
C LEU A 91 4.89 3.91 9.38
N PHE A 92 4.05 4.13 8.37
CA PHE A 92 3.43 3.04 7.61
C PHE A 92 4.47 2.18 6.90
N HIS A 93 5.52 2.78 6.31
CA HIS A 93 6.63 2.05 5.72
C HIS A 93 7.29 1.11 6.74
N GLU A 94 7.65 1.62 7.93
CA GLU A 94 8.24 0.78 8.99
C GLU A 94 7.28 -0.29 9.53
N LEU A 95 5.97 0.00 9.59
CA LEU A 95 4.96 -0.99 9.95
C LEU A 95 4.86 -2.11 8.90
N ILE A 96 5.00 -1.80 7.61
CA ILE A 96 5.05 -2.83 6.57
C ILE A 96 6.26 -3.73 6.77
N HIS A 97 7.45 -3.19 7.05
CA HIS A 97 8.61 -3.99 7.44
C HIS A 97 8.36 -4.84 8.68
N TRP A 98 7.70 -4.28 9.70
CA TRP A 98 7.33 -5.03 10.89
C TRP A 98 6.48 -6.27 10.58
N THR A 99 5.58 -6.20 9.59
CA THR A 99 4.81 -7.39 9.13
C THR A 99 5.66 -8.49 8.48
N ALA A 100 6.88 -8.20 8.03
CA ALA A 100 7.76 -9.19 7.41
C ALA A 100 8.30 -10.22 8.41
N THR A 101 8.22 -9.95 9.71
CA THR A 101 8.76 -10.84 10.76
C THR A 101 8.14 -12.25 10.73
N PRO A 102 8.90 -13.28 11.17
CA PRO A 102 8.50 -14.69 11.02
C PRO A 102 7.17 -15.07 11.67
N ASP A 103 6.77 -14.39 12.75
CA ASP A 103 5.51 -14.64 13.45
C ASP A 103 4.29 -14.00 12.77
N LYS A 104 4.48 -13.31 11.63
CA LYS A 104 3.44 -12.57 10.90
C LYS A 104 3.34 -13.06 9.45
N LEU A 105 3.98 -12.38 8.50
CA LEU A 105 3.92 -12.72 7.08
C LEU A 105 5.18 -13.39 6.56
N ASP A 106 6.18 -13.61 7.42
CA ASP A 106 7.39 -14.38 7.15
C ASP A 106 8.00 -14.07 5.77
N ARG A 107 8.21 -12.78 5.52
CA ARG A 107 8.84 -12.33 4.28
C ARG A 107 10.35 -12.28 4.49
N PRO A 108 11.14 -12.65 3.48
CA PRO A 108 12.59 -12.59 3.61
C PRO A 108 13.04 -11.13 3.71
N CYS A 109 13.41 -10.72 4.92
CA CYS A 109 13.81 -9.37 5.26
C CYS A 109 15.20 -9.42 5.93
N CYS A 110 16.24 -9.62 5.12
CA CYS A 110 17.60 -9.67 5.63
C CYS A 110 18.61 -9.27 4.55
N GLY A 111 19.46 -8.29 4.86
CA GLY A 111 20.54 -7.89 3.99
C GLY A 111 20.98 -6.45 4.21
N ASN A 112 21.94 -6.05 3.39
CA ASN A 112 22.33 -4.66 3.21
C ASN A 112 21.90 -4.22 1.81
N LEU A 113 22.18 -2.96 1.45
CA LEU A 113 21.97 -2.38 0.11
C LEU A 113 22.60 -3.14 -1.06
N LYS A 114 23.36 -4.23 -0.82
CA LYS A 114 23.90 -5.09 -1.88
C LYS A 114 23.09 -6.37 -2.07
N ASN A 115 22.08 -6.61 -1.25
CA ASN A 115 21.24 -7.81 -1.34
C ASN A 115 19.99 -7.52 -2.19
N PRO A 116 19.78 -8.21 -3.33
CA PRO A 116 18.54 -8.09 -4.12
C PRO A 116 17.26 -8.33 -3.32
N ILE A 117 17.31 -9.19 -2.30
CA ILE A 117 16.16 -9.46 -1.41
C ILE A 117 15.78 -8.21 -0.61
N TYR A 118 16.78 -7.43 -0.17
CA TYR A 118 16.54 -6.18 0.55
C TYR A 118 15.75 -5.21 -0.32
N HIS A 119 16.15 -4.98 -1.57
CA HIS A 119 15.42 -4.09 -2.48
C HIS A 119 14.01 -4.56 -2.82
N GLN A 120 13.77 -5.88 -2.83
CA GLN A 120 12.40 -6.40 -3.00
C GLN A 120 11.52 -6.06 -1.81
N GLU A 121 12.06 -6.10 -0.59
CA GLU A 121 11.32 -5.80 0.63
C GLU A 121 11.07 -4.29 0.78
N GLU A 122 12.03 -3.44 0.40
CA GLU A 122 11.81 -1.98 0.31
C GLU A 122 10.67 -1.63 -0.66
N LEU A 123 10.62 -2.30 -1.83
CA LEU A 123 9.51 -2.12 -2.78
C LEU A 123 8.16 -2.53 -2.17
N VAL A 124 8.15 -3.59 -1.37
CA VAL A 124 6.95 -4.03 -0.64
C VAL A 124 6.55 -2.99 0.42
N ALA A 125 7.51 -2.43 1.14
CA ALA A 125 7.30 -1.39 2.15
C ALA A 125 6.74 -0.10 1.53
N ASP A 126 7.32 0.38 0.44
CA ASP A 126 6.86 1.59 -0.26
C ASP A 126 5.45 1.43 -0.82
N LEU A 127 5.18 0.32 -1.51
CA LEU A 127 3.85 0.04 -2.06
C LEU A 127 2.81 -0.13 -0.94
N GLY A 128 3.15 -0.84 0.13
CA GLY A 128 2.26 -1.07 1.27
C GLY A 128 1.95 0.21 2.03
N ALA A 129 2.97 1.05 2.26
CA ALA A 129 2.80 2.38 2.84
C ALA A 129 1.93 3.27 1.97
N SER A 130 2.07 3.15 0.64
CA SER A 130 1.23 3.88 -0.31
C SER A 130 -0.23 3.44 -0.27
N PHE A 131 -0.48 2.13 -0.15
CA PHE A 131 -1.84 1.60 -0.01
C PHE A 131 -2.51 2.06 1.29
N LEU A 132 -1.78 2.03 2.41
CA LEU A 132 -2.28 2.58 3.68
C LEU A 132 -2.47 4.10 3.60
N GLY A 133 -1.51 4.83 3.03
CA GLY A 133 -1.60 6.27 2.83
C GLY A 133 -2.85 6.66 2.04
N ASN A 134 -3.13 5.94 0.94
CA ASN A 134 -4.36 6.12 0.17
C ASN A 134 -5.61 5.78 0.98
N TYR A 135 -5.61 4.70 1.76
CA TYR A 135 -6.72 4.32 2.63
C TYR A 135 -7.05 5.42 3.65
N PHE A 136 -6.02 6.04 4.24
CA PHE A 136 -6.15 7.13 5.20
C PHE A 136 -6.24 8.52 4.53
N GLY A 137 -6.26 8.62 3.20
CA GLY A 137 -6.39 9.90 2.49
C GLY A 137 -5.19 10.85 2.66
N LEU A 138 -3.96 10.31 2.79
CA LEU A 138 -2.73 11.10 2.78
C LEU A 138 -2.49 11.66 1.37
N ALA A 139 -2.23 12.97 1.25
CA ALA A 139 -2.16 13.69 -0.02
C ALA A 139 -0.83 13.47 -0.77
N SER A 140 0.26 13.19 -0.03
CA SER A 140 1.56 12.88 -0.62
C SER A 140 2.32 11.82 0.19
N ILE A 141 2.76 10.77 -0.51
CA ILE A 141 3.76 9.82 0.01
C ILE A 141 5.12 10.35 -0.42
N GLU A 142 5.51 11.52 0.11
CA GLU A 142 6.90 11.96 0.04
C GLU A 142 7.69 11.14 1.07
N LEU A 143 8.06 9.91 0.69
CA LEU A 143 9.10 9.18 1.40
C LEU A 143 10.41 9.86 1.04
N GLU A 144 10.99 10.59 1.99
CA GLU A 144 12.35 11.10 1.85
C GLU A 144 13.26 9.92 1.46
N HIS A 145 14.10 10.10 0.41
CA HIS A 145 15.00 9.11 -0.20
C HIS A 145 14.51 8.26 -1.41
N HIS A 146 13.33 8.54 -1.99
CA HIS A 146 12.81 7.87 -3.21
C HIS A 146 13.82 7.67 -4.37
N ALA A 147 14.73 8.62 -4.62
CA ALA A 147 15.64 8.58 -5.77
C ALA A 147 16.62 7.40 -5.76
N SER A 148 17.13 6.99 -4.60
CA SER A 148 18.00 5.81 -4.51
C SER A 148 17.22 4.53 -4.77
N TYR A 149 15.98 4.43 -4.30
CA TYR A 149 15.16 3.23 -4.43
C TYR A 149 14.64 3.02 -5.86
N LEU A 150 14.25 4.08 -6.57
CA LEU A 150 13.78 4.02 -7.96
C LEU A 150 14.81 3.38 -8.91
N SER A 151 16.10 3.68 -8.73
CA SER A 151 17.17 3.08 -9.55
C SER A 151 17.34 1.57 -9.30
N HIS A 152 17.08 1.12 -8.08
CA HIS A 152 17.13 -0.30 -7.70
C HIS A 152 15.87 -1.03 -8.17
N TYR A 153 14.70 -0.39 -8.09
CA TYR A 153 13.45 -0.92 -8.64
C TYR A 153 13.55 -1.09 -10.15
N TRP A 154 14.10 -0.11 -10.87
CA TRP A 154 14.35 -0.22 -12.31
C TRP A 154 15.23 -1.43 -12.67
N SER A 155 16.29 -1.66 -11.91
CA SER A 155 17.20 -2.79 -12.13
C SER A 155 16.50 -4.14 -11.86
N LEU A 156 15.68 -4.19 -10.81
CA LEU A 156 14.90 -5.37 -10.44
C LEU A 156 13.83 -5.72 -11.49
N LEU A 157 13.14 -4.70 -12.01
CA LEU A 157 12.07 -4.85 -12.98
C LEU A 157 12.56 -5.26 -14.37
N ASN A 158 13.76 -4.84 -14.76
CA ASN A 158 14.40 -5.32 -15.98
C ASN A 158 14.80 -6.79 -15.90
N LEU A 159 15.16 -7.28 -14.71
CA LEU A 159 15.59 -8.66 -14.51
C LEU A 159 14.41 -9.63 -14.46
N ASP A 160 13.32 -9.23 -13.81
CA ASP A 160 12.11 -10.03 -13.69
C ASP A 160 10.86 -9.14 -13.71
N PRO A 161 10.17 -9.05 -14.86
CA PRO A 161 8.93 -8.28 -15.00
C PRO A 161 7.81 -8.75 -14.06
N GLN A 162 7.84 -10.00 -13.59
CA GLN A 162 6.87 -10.53 -12.62
C GLN A 162 7.21 -10.14 -11.18
N ALA A 163 8.42 -9.62 -10.91
CA ALA A 163 8.82 -9.19 -9.58
C ALA A 163 7.97 -8.03 -9.07
N PHE A 164 7.53 -7.14 -9.95
CA PHE A 164 6.58 -6.09 -9.61
C PHE A 164 5.28 -6.65 -9.05
N PHE A 165 4.63 -7.55 -9.79
CA PHE A 165 3.34 -8.12 -9.40
C PHE A 165 3.44 -8.91 -8.10
N ARG A 166 4.57 -9.59 -7.87
CA ARG A 166 4.83 -10.26 -6.59
C ARG A 166 5.02 -9.28 -5.44
N ALA A 167 5.70 -8.15 -5.68
CA ALA A 167 5.85 -7.10 -4.68
C ALA A 167 4.50 -6.45 -4.35
N VAL A 168 3.71 -6.09 -5.36
CA VAL A 168 2.33 -5.57 -5.20
C VAL A 168 1.46 -6.55 -4.40
N TYR A 169 1.50 -7.84 -4.74
CA TYR A 169 0.74 -8.86 -4.00
C TYR A 169 1.14 -8.92 -2.51
N LYS A 170 2.45 -8.91 -2.23
CA LYS A 170 2.97 -8.92 -0.85
C LYS A 170 2.64 -7.63 -0.10
N ALA A 171 2.74 -6.48 -0.76
CA ALA A 171 2.39 -5.17 -0.22
C ALA A 171 0.90 -5.10 0.15
N GLN A 172 0.02 -5.58 -0.73
CA GLN A 172 -1.41 -5.67 -0.43
C GLN A 172 -1.66 -6.58 0.77
N LYS A 173 -1.02 -7.76 0.82
CA LYS A 173 -1.14 -8.65 1.99
C LYS A 173 -0.67 -8.01 3.29
N ALA A 174 0.40 -7.22 3.27
CA ALA A 174 0.91 -6.50 4.43
C ALA A 174 -0.04 -5.38 4.87
N ALA A 175 -0.54 -4.57 3.92
CA ALA A 175 -1.52 -3.53 4.19
C ALA A 175 -2.83 -4.12 4.76
N ASP A 176 -3.38 -5.15 4.12
CA ASP A 176 -4.58 -5.86 4.60
C ASP A 176 -4.40 -6.42 6.01
N TYR A 177 -3.21 -6.96 6.29
CA TYR A 177 -2.88 -7.48 7.61
C TYR A 177 -2.90 -6.38 8.68
N LEU A 178 -2.29 -5.22 8.40
CA LEU A 178 -2.30 -4.06 9.30
C LEU A 178 -3.70 -3.48 9.47
N LEU A 179 -4.46 -3.31 8.38
CA LEU A 179 -5.87 -2.86 8.42
C LEU A 179 -6.69 -3.76 9.35
N LYS A 180 -6.56 -5.08 9.19
CA LYS A 180 -7.24 -6.06 10.03
C LYS A 180 -6.84 -5.94 11.51
N LEU A 181 -5.55 -5.82 11.82
CA LEU A 181 -5.09 -5.62 13.20
C LEU A 181 -5.60 -4.30 13.79
N GLY A 182 -5.66 -3.26 12.97
CA GLY A 182 -6.26 -1.96 13.28
C GLY A 182 -7.77 -1.99 13.51
N GLY A 183 -8.43 -3.13 13.28
CA GLY A 183 -9.89 -3.26 13.38
C GLY A 183 -10.64 -2.57 12.25
N LEU A 184 -10.00 -2.43 11.09
CA LEU A 184 -10.58 -1.91 9.86
C LEU A 184 -10.73 -3.07 8.86
N GLU A 185 -11.81 -3.05 8.07
CA GLU A 185 -11.92 -3.99 6.96
C GLU A 185 -11.07 -3.47 5.80
N SER A 186 -10.19 -4.32 5.26
CA SER A 186 -9.64 -4.10 3.92
C SER A 186 -10.81 -4.18 2.94
N ASP A 187 -11.01 -3.17 2.10
CA ASP A 187 -11.91 -3.28 0.95
C ASP A 187 -11.46 -4.49 0.14
N LYS A 188 -12.13 -5.63 0.33
CA LYS A 188 -11.93 -6.76 -0.57
C LYS A 188 -12.38 -6.23 -1.93
N PRO A 189 -11.59 -6.43 -3.01
CA PRO A 189 -12.18 -6.28 -4.32
C PRO A 189 -13.41 -7.19 -4.33
N ASP A 190 -14.58 -6.61 -4.52
CA ASP A 190 -15.81 -7.35 -4.73
C ASP A 190 -15.44 -8.46 -5.70
N ARG A 191 -15.52 -9.72 -5.25
CA ARG A 191 -15.46 -10.83 -6.18
C ARG A 191 -16.64 -10.57 -7.10
N ALA A 192 -16.36 -10.06 -8.29
CA ALA A 192 -17.35 -9.91 -9.34
C ALA A 192 -18.17 -11.18 -9.34
N ASP A 193 -19.45 -11.05 -9.01
CA ASP A 193 -20.35 -12.17 -8.88
C ASP A 193 -20.31 -12.96 -10.19
N GLU A 194 -19.73 -14.16 -10.16
CA GLU A 194 -19.63 -15.06 -11.32
C GLU A 194 -21.02 -15.46 -11.85
N SER A 195 -22.09 -15.12 -11.12
CA SER A 195 -23.47 -15.29 -11.59
C SER A 195 -23.84 -14.38 -12.77
N VAL A 196 -23.17 -13.22 -12.95
CA VAL A 196 -23.56 -12.23 -13.98
C VAL A 196 -23.06 -12.61 -15.38
N VAL A 197 -22.07 -13.50 -15.51
CA VAL A 197 -21.50 -13.89 -16.83
C VAL A 197 -22.28 -15.03 -17.50
N LYS A 198 -23.29 -15.63 -16.84
CA LYS A 198 -24.13 -16.67 -17.42
C LYS A 198 -25.52 -16.17 -17.82
N GLY A 199 -25.58 -15.47 -18.96
CA GLY A 199 -26.83 -15.21 -19.71
C GLY A 199 -26.66 -13.93 -20.53
N LYS A 200 -26.68 -13.92 -21.86
CA LYS A 200 -27.51 -14.67 -22.81
C LYS A 200 -26.64 -15.10 -24.01
N LYS A 201 -26.80 -16.36 -24.43
CA LYS A 201 -26.60 -16.75 -25.82
C LYS A 201 -27.90 -16.56 -26.57
#